data_AF-A0A0D0E169-F1
#
_entry.id   AF-A0A0D0E169-F1
#
_cell.length_a   1.000
_cell.length_b   1.000
_cell.length_c   1.000
_cell.angle_alpha   90.00
_cell.angle_beta   90.00
_cell.angle_gamma   90.00
#
_symmetry.space_group_name_H-M   'P 1'
#
loop_
_entity.id
_entity.type
_entity.pdbx_description
1 polymer ?
#
loop_
_entity_poly.entity_id
_entity_poly.type
_entity_poly.pdbx_seq_one_letter_code
_entity_poly.pdbx_strand_id
1 'polypeptide(L)' 'HSTTILLPAWWHASIDSHLKPNLLPCDITTRWNSTYDTLVFTLKYQVPIDHITSDKNL' A
#
# COMPACT_ATOMS: atom_id res chain seq x y z
N HIS A 1 -9.93 0.86 -15.67
CA HIS A 1 -9.32 1.44 -14.45
C HIS A 1 -7.97 0.74 -14.28
N SER A 2 -6.89 1.38 -14.72
CA SER A 2 -5.57 0.75 -14.84
C SER A 2 -4.82 0.84 -13.51
N THR A 3 -4.46 -0.32 -12.94
CA THR A 3 -3.58 -0.47 -11.76
C THR A 3 -2.18 0.14 -11.96
N THR A 4 -1.85 0.51 -13.19
CA THR A 4 -0.59 1.12 -13.60
C THR A 4 -0.36 2.53 -13.03
N ILE A 5 -1.40 3.28 -12.64
CA ILE A 5 -1.23 4.64 -12.07
C ILE A 5 -0.88 4.57 -10.58
N LEU A 6 -1.37 3.54 -9.88
CA LEU A 6 -1.16 3.37 -8.45
C LEU A 6 0.28 2.95 -8.11
N LEU A 7 0.89 2.13 -8.96
CA LEU A 7 2.25 1.62 -8.77
C LEU A 7 3.32 2.74 -8.70
N PRO A 8 3.37 3.71 -9.63
CA PRO A 8 4.26 4.87 -9.53
C PRO A 8 4.00 5.72 -8.29
N ALA A 9 2.73 6.04 -7.99
CA ALA A 9 2.36 6.86 -6.83
C ALA A 9 2.79 6.21 -5.51
N TRP A 10 2.59 4.89 -5.39
CA TRP A 10 3.07 4.07 -4.27
C TRP A 10 4.59 4.08 -4.15
N TRP A 11 5.30 3.99 -5.28
CA TRP A 11 6.75 4.01 -5.30
C TRP A 11 7.30 5.32 -4.75
N HIS A 12 6.75 6.45 -5.20
CA HIS A 12 7.10 7.78 -4.72
C HIS A 12 6.82 7.94 -3.22
N ALA A 13 5.59 7.63 -2.79
CA ALA A 13 5.20 7.74 -1.38
C ALA A 13 6.07 6.86 -0.45
N SER A 14 6.45 5.67 -0.90
CA SER A 14 7.35 4.79 -0.15
C SER A 14 8.75 5.38 0.01
N ILE A 15 9.31 5.96 -1.05
CA ILE A 15 10.62 6.63 -1.03
C ILE A 15 10.58 7.85 -0.10
N ASP A 16 9.54 8.67 -0.21
CA ASP A 16 9.34 9.88 0.61
C ASP A 16 9.21 9.53 2.11
N SER A 17 8.70 8.33 2.41
CA SER A 17 8.58 7.80 3.78
C SER A 17 9.82 7.04 4.25
N HIS A 18 10.92 7.03 3.48
CA HIS A 18 12.14 6.25 3.73
C HIS A 18 11.91 4.72 3.85
N LEU A 19 10.82 4.20 3.28
CA LEU A 19 10.48 2.79 3.30
C LEU A 19 10.91 2.12 2.00
N LYS A 20 11.37 0.87 2.09
CA LYS A 20 11.66 0.08 0.90
C LYS A 20 10.35 -0.15 0.13
N PRO A 21 10.26 0.28 -1.14
CA PRO A 21 9.08 0.03 -1.97
C PRO A 21 8.94 -1.48 -2.15
N ASN A 22 7.99 -2.06 -1.42
CA ASN A 22 7.57 -3.44 -1.57
C ASN A 22 6.26 -3.45 -2.35
N LEU A 23 6.00 -4.53 -3.09
CA LEU A 23 4.68 -4.70 -3.70
C LEU A 23 3.63 -4.67 -2.58
N LEU A 24 2.60 -3.83 -2.72
CA LEU A 24 1.40 -3.95 -1.90
C LEU A 24 0.89 -5.40 -2.01
N PRO A 25 0.54 -6.06 -0.90
CA PRO A 25 -0.10 -7.37 -0.96
C PRO A 25 -1.48 -7.20 -1.60
N CYS A 26 -1.55 -7.36 -2.93
CA CYS A 26 -2.78 -7.22 -3.72
C CYS A 26 -3.62 -8.51 -3.79
N ASP A 27 -3.16 -9.62 -3.19
CA ASP A 27 -3.92 -10.86 -3.15
C ASP A 27 -4.01 -11.42 -1.71
N ILE A 28 -5.19 -11.22 -1.11
CA ILE A 28 -5.52 -11.60 0.27
C ILE A 28 -6.37 -12.89 0.27
N THR A 29 -6.72 -13.42 -0.91
CA THR A 29 -7.82 -14.37 -1.05
C THR A 29 -7.48 -15.81 -0.65
N THR A 30 -6.20 -16.17 -0.47
CA THR A 30 -5.81 -17.61 -0.41
C THR A 30 -5.29 -18.14 0.93
N ARG A 31 -5.14 -17.36 2.02
CA ARG A 31 -4.65 -17.93 3.31
C ARG A 31 -5.25 -17.30 4.56
N TRP A 32 -5.45 -18.13 5.60
CA TRP A 32 -5.96 -17.77 6.94
C TRP A 32 -5.13 -16.75 7.73
N ASN A 33 -3.91 -16.43 7.28
CA ASN A 33 -3.09 -15.36 7.85
C ASN A 33 -3.14 -14.06 7.04
N SER A 34 -3.88 -14.03 5.93
CA SER A 34 -3.82 -12.88 5.02
C SER A 34 -4.35 -11.60 5.65
N THR A 35 -5.35 -11.66 6.55
CA THR A 35 -5.81 -10.49 7.30
C THR A 35 -4.73 -9.99 8.27
N TYR A 36 -4.05 -10.89 8.97
CA TYR A 36 -2.96 -10.52 9.88
C TYR A 36 -1.78 -9.93 9.11
N ASP A 37 -1.34 -10.60 8.04
CA ASP A 37 -0.22 -10.15 7.20
C ASP A 37 -0.55 -8.81 6.52
N THR A 38 -1.79 -8.62 6.07
CA THR A 38 -2.26 -7.35 5.52
C THR A 38 -2.27 -6.27 6.59
N LEU A 39 -2.74 -6.57 7.82
CA LEU A 39 -2.81 -5.59 8.90
C LEU A 39 -1.43 -5.18 9.40
N VAL A 40 -0.50 -6.13 9.51
CA VAL A 40 0.90 -5.84 9.83
C VAL A 40 1.55 -5.00 8.73
N PHE A 41 1.25 -5.30 7.46
CA PHE A 41 1.74 -4.51 6.33
C PHE A 41 1.14 -3.10 6.34
N THR A 42 -0.17 -2.95 6.51
CA THR A 42 -0.82 -1.64 6.50
C THR A 42 -0.36 -0.76 7.66
N LEU A 43 -0.12 -1.33 8.84
CA LEU A 43 0.48 -0.60 9.96
C LEU A 43 1.92 -0.15 9.66
N LYS A 44 2.73 -1.02 9.05
CA LYS A 44 4.12 -0.70 8.70
C LYS A 44 4.22 0.39 7.62
N TYR A 45 3.25 0.40 6.70
CA TYR A 45 3.22 1.32 5.56
C TYR A 45 2.08 2.35 5.69
N GLN A 46 1.63 2.65 6.91
CA GLN A 46 0.49 3.54 7.12
C GLN A 46 0.73 4.94 6.51
N VAL A 47 1.92 5.52 6.71
CA VAL A 47 2.27 6.85 6.19
C VAL A 47 2.15 6.95 4.66
N PRO A 48 2.79 6.08 3.86
CA PRO A 48 2.63 6.13 2.41
C PRO A 48 1.22 5.73 1.96
N ILE A 49 0.55 4.80 2.65
CA ILE A 49 -0.85 4.42 2.37
C ILE A 49 -1.78 5.62 2.57
N ASP A 50 -1.65 6.33 3.68
CA ASP A 50 -2.43 7.51 4.00
C ASP A 50 -2.11 8.63 3.00
N HIS A 51 -0.86 8.79 2.57
CA HIS A 51 -0.50 9.78 1.55
C HIS A 51 -1.19 9.51 0.19
N ILE A 52 -1.16 8.26 -0.30
CA ILE A 52 -1.82 7.91 -1.58
C ILE A 52 -3.35 7.81 -1.48
N THR A 53 -3.87 7.55 -0.27
CA THR A 53 -5.32 7.38 -0.01
C THR A 53 -5.96 8.69 0.47
N SER A 54 -5.17 9.68 0.89
CA SER A 54 -5.64 11.00 1.32
C SER A 54 -6.08 11.87 0.12
N ASP A 55 -5.86 11.42 -1.11
CA ASP A 55 -6.54 11.93 -2.31
C ASP A 55 -8.01 11.45 -2.34
N LYS A 56 -8.71 11.59 -1.21
CA LYS A 56 -10.17 11.49 -1.10
C LYS A 56 -10.74 12.84 -1.53
N ASN A 57 -10.63 13.13 -2.82
CA ASN A 57 -11.57 14.04 -3.47
C ASN A 57 -12.93 13.30 -3.50
N LEU A 58 -13.68 13.40 -2.40
CA LEU A 58 -15.11 13.07 -2.32
C LEU A 58 -15.93 14.30 -2.74
#